data_AF-A0A7J8QDA7-F1
#
_entry.id   AF-A0A7J8QDA7-F1
#
_cell.length_a   1.000
_cell.length_b   1.000
_cell.length_c   1.000
_cell.angle_alpha   90.00
_cell.angle_beta   90.00
_cell.angle_gamma   90.00
#
_symmetry.space_group_name_H-M   'P 1'
#
loop_
_entity.id
_entity.type
_entity.pdbx_description
1 polymer ?
#
loop_
_entity_poly.entity_id
_entity_poly.type
_entity_poly.pdbx_seq_one_letter_code
_entity_poly.pdbx_strand_id
1 'polypeptide(L)'
;YALYLENLLSTSRILGFFLCSTSSSVDKDTEEDKVSSLINTDLLKEINSLGNLIEQIAKKPDSLNSNGNVLVDAVLGLVGEDYLSSINEVSIRVSEFKERLDCLGFVDSVELVCVLRSLEECKERLSALSQRKKVMIESVWGSINEVKDQIGNSKAYKEDEGRLLMMGRRNKVSESARFGERVVMKHSGNSVKFSSGRFLSFNDFSFPAYASME
;
A
#
# COMPACT_ATOMS: atom_id res chain seq x y z
N TYR A 1 -23.08 -13.37 10.36
CA TYR A 1 -22.87 -14.36 9.28
C TYR A 1 -23.07 -13.75 7.89
N ALA A 2 -24.20 -13.11 7.57
CA ALA A 2 -24.39 -12.45 6.26
C ALA A 2 -23.26 -11.46 5.89
N LEU A 3 -22.91 -10.55 6.80
CA LEU A 3 -21.78 -9.62 6.63
C LEU A 3 -20.44 -10.32 6.37
N TYR A 4 -20.24 -11.47 7.01
CA TYR A 4 -19.03 -12.27 6.80
C TYR A 4 -19.01 -12.85 5.38
N LEU A 5 -20.13 -13.42 4.90
CA LEU A 5 -20.24 -13.94 3.53
C LEU A 5 -20.03 -12.85 2.49
N GLU A 6 -20.57 -11.65 2.73
CA GLU A 6 -20.34 -10.50 1.86
C GLU A 6 -18.86 -10.14 1.77
N ASN A 7 -18.15 -10.10 2.92
CA ASN A 7 -16.71 -9.88 2.94
C ASN A 7 -15.94 -11.01 2.26
N LEU A 8 -16.34 -12.27 2.45
CA LEU A 8 -15.70 -13.41 1.81
C LEU A 8 -15.79 -13.33 0.28
N LEU A 9 -16.97 -12.99 -0.24
CA LEU A 9 -17.21 -12.82 -1.67
C LEU A 9 -16.49 -11.59 -2.23
N SER A 10 -16.49 -10.48 -1.48
CA SER A 10 -15.75 -9.27 -1.86
C SER A 10 -14.24 -9.53 -1.92
N THR A 11 -13.70 -10.22 -0.93
CA THR A 11 -12.28 -10.59 -0.89
C THR A 11 -11.93 -11.55 -2.03
N SER A 12 -12.74 -12.59 -2.25
CA SER A 12 -12.57 -13.50 -3.39
C SER A 12 -12.55 -12.76 -4.74
N ARG A 13 -13.42 -11.75 -4.89
CA ARG A 13 -13.44 -10.90 -6.10
C ARG A 13 -12.16 -10.08 -6.25
N ILE A 14 -11.60 -9.57 -5.16
CA ILE A 14 -10.36 -8.80 -5.18
C ILE A 14 -9.16 -9.68 -5.55
N LEU A 15 -9.11 -10.90 -4.99
CA LEU A 15 -8.07 -11.89 -5.29
C LEU A 15 -8.18 -12.49 -6.70
N GLY A 16 -9.35 -12.38 -7.34
CA GLY A 16 -9.60 -12.96 -8.65
C GLY A 16 -9.90 -14.46 -8.65
N PHE A 17 -10.02 -15.08 -7.47
CA PHE A 17 -10.42 -16.48 -7.31
C PHE A 17 -11.21 -16.69 -6.01
N PHE A 18 -11.91 -17.83 -5.91
CA PHE A 18 -12.65 -18.15 -4.69
C PHE A 18 -11.71 -18.71 -3.61
N LEU A 19 -11.60 -17.97 -2.50
CA LEU A 19 -10.63 -18.21 -1.43
C LEU A 19 -10.75 -19.60 -0.79
N CYS A 20 -11.95 -20.19 -0.77
CA CYS A 20 -12.19 -21.48 -0.11
C CYS A 20 -11.98 -22.68 -1.05
N SER A 21 -11.55 -22.46 -2.30
CA SER A 21 -11.27 -23.54 -3.27
C SER A 21 -9.80 -23.98 -3.30
N THR A 22 -8.87 -23.24 -2.66
CA THR A 22 -7.44 -23.54 -2.69
C THR A 22 -7.08 -24.62 -1.67
N SER A 23 -7.24 -25.90 -2.06
CA SER A 23 -6.94 -27.04 -1.19
C SER A 23 -5.84 -27.98 -1.70
N SER A 24 -5.00 -27.58 -2.65
CA SER A 24 -3.93 -28.44 -3.16
C SER A 24 -2.54 -27.80 -3.03
N SER A 25 -1.57 -28.54 -2.49
CA SER A 25 -0.17 -28.13 -2.43
C SER A 25 0.47 -27.99 -3.81
N VAL A 26 -0.19 -28.50 -4.85
CA VAL A 26 0.23 -28.42 -6.25
C VAL A 26 0.01 -27.02 -6.82
N ASP A 27 -0.88 -26.23 -6.20
CA ASP A 27 -1.20 -24.87 -6.62
C ASP A 27 -0.36 -23.80 -5.90
N LYS A 28 0.41 -24.16 -4.86
CA LYS A 28 1.13 -23.17 -4.03
C LYS A 28 2.18 -22.41 -4.84
N ASP A 29 3.00 -23.12 -5.61
CA ASP A 29 4.02 -22.50 -6.46
C ASP A 29 3.37 -21.62 -7.53
N THR A 30 2.23 -22.05 -8.09
CA THR A 30 1.48 -21.25 -9.06
C THR A 30 0.87 -19.99 -8.44
N GLU A 31 0.53 -20.02 -7.15
CA GLU A 31 -0.04 -18.88 -6.44
C GLU A 31 1.06 -17.90 -6.02
N GLU A 32 2.22 -18.40 -5.59
CA GLU A 32 3.41 -17.59 -5.37
C GLU A 32 3.81 -16.85 -6.66
N ASP A 33 3.89 -17.55 -7.80
CA ASP A 33 4.17 -16.93 -9.10
C ASP A 33 3.16 -15.84 -9.48
N LYS A 34 1.86 -16.07 -9.23
CA LYS A 34 0.81 -15.05 -9.46
C LYS A 34 1.02 -13.84 -8.58
N VAL A 35 1.24 -14.04 -7.29
CA VAL A 35 1.47 -12.96 -6.32
C VAL A 35 2.74 -12.18 -6.67
N SER A 36 3.80 -12.86 -7.12
CA SER A 36 5.03 -12.24 -7.62
C SER A 36 4.82 -11.43 -8.90
N SER A 37 3.74 -11.64 -9.66
CA SER A 37 3.45 -10.82 -10.84
C SER A 37 2.70 -9.51 -10.51
N LEU A 38 2.16 -9.38 -9.29
CA LEU A 38 1.38 -8.21 -8.89
C LEU A 38 2.26 -6.98 -8.70
N ILE A 39 1.72 -5.80 -9.01
CA ILE A 39 2.31 -4.53 -8.60
C ILE A 39 2.01 -4.26 -7.11
N ASN A 40 2.84 -3.47 -6.44
CA ASN A 40 2.73 -3.21 -4.99
C ASN A 40 1.34 -2.73 -4.57
N THR A 41 0.68 -1.89 -5.38
CA THR A 41 -0.66 -1.38 -5.08
C THR A 41 -1.72 -2.47 -5.10
N ASP A 42 -1.61 -3.42 -6.02
CA ASP A 42 -2.55 -4.53 -6.11
C ASP A 42 -2.29 -5.55 -4.99
N LEU A 43 -1.01 -5.83 -4.71
CA LEU A 43 -0.61 -6.67 -3.59
C LEU A 43 -1.10 -6.11 -2.23
N LEU A 44 -1.00 -4.78 -2.04
CA LEU A 44 -1.52 -4.08 -0.87
C LEU A 44 -3.04 -4.20 -0.76
N LYS A 45 -3.74 -4.02 -1.88
CA LYS A 45 -5.19 -4.16 -1.93
C LYS A 45 -5.63 -5.57 -1.56
N GLU A 46 -4.92 -6.58 -2.04
CA GLU A 46 -5.21 -7.99 -1.71
C GLU A 46 -4.98 -8.29 -0.22
N ILE A 47 -3.81 -7.93 0.33
CA ILE A 47 -3.52 -8.18 1.76
C ILE A 47 -4.49 -7.41 2.67
N ASN A 48 -4.88 -6.19 2.29
CA ASN A 48 -5.87 -5.40 3.04
C ASN A 48 -7.24 -6.09 3.01
N SER A 49 -7.66 -6.62 1.86
CA SER A 49 -8.93 -7.37 1.75
C SER A 49 -8.94 -8.65 2.58
N LEU A 50 -7.80 -9.37 2.61
CA LEU A 50 -7.63 -10.54 3.48
C LEU A 50 -7.65 -10.15 4.96
N GLY A 51 -6.98 -9.04 5.32
CA GLY A 51 -7.01 -8.48 6.67
C GLY A 51 -8.44 -8.17 7.14
N ASN A 52 -9.22 -7.49 6.30
CA ASN A 52 -10.62 -7.19 6.59
C ASN A 52 -11.46 -8.46 6.76
N LEU A 53 -11.26 -9.47 5.92
CA LEU A 53 -11.96 -10.75 6.06
C LEU A 53 -11.62 -11.44 7.39
N ILE A 54 -10.33 -11.50 7.76
CA ILE A 54 -9.87 -12.08 9.02
C ILE A 54 -10.44 -11.32 10.22
N GLU A 55 -10.52 -9.98 10.14
CA GLU A 55 -11.15 -9.17 11.18
C GLU A 55 -12.64 -9.52 11.36
N GLN A 56 -13.36 -9.75 10.26
CA GLN A 56 -14.76 -10.18 10.30
C GLN A 56 -14.91 -11.61 10.86
N ILE A 57 -14.00 -12.52 10.53
CA ILE A 57 -13.95 -13.86 11.13
C ILE A 57 -13.72 -13.75 12.64
N ALA A 58 -12.83 -12.86 13.07
CA ALA A 58 -12.52 -12.66 14.49
C ALA A 58 -13.68 -12.04 15.28
N LYS A 59 -14.72 -11.51 14.63
CA LYS A 59 -15.98 -11.05 15.26
C LYS A 59 -16.97 -12.19 15.52
N LYS A 60 -16.59 -13.44 15.24
CA LYS A 60 -17.45 -14.60 15.53
C LYS A 60 -17.83 -14.64 17.02
N PRO A 61 -19.03 -15.13 17.36
CA PRO A 61 -19.40 -15.36 18.75
C PRO A 61 -18.52 -16.45 19.37
N ASP A 62 -18.22 -16.31 20.66
CA ASP A 62 -17.49 -17.34 21.41
C ASP A 62 -18.25 -18.67 21.35
N SER A 63 -17.53 -19.77 21.13
CA SER A 63 -18.10 -21.11 21.03
C SER A 63 -18.81 -21.58 22.29
N LEU A 64 -18.53 -20.95 23.44
CA LEU A 64 -19.27 -21.17 24.70
C LEU A 64 -20.75 -20.76 24.59
N ASN A 65 -21.09 -19.89 23.64
CA ASN A 65 -22.44 -19.36 23.46
C ASN A 65 -23.30 -20.18 22.48
N SER A 66 -22.77 -21.24 21.85
CA SER A 66 -23.54 -22.01 20.85
C SER A 66 -24.61 -22.92 21.45
N ASN A 67 -24.63 -23.12 22.77
CA ASN A 67 -25.64 -23.89 23.53
C ASN A 67 -25.97 -25.27 22.91
N GLY A 68 -25.01 -25.90 22.21
CA GLY A 68 -25.16 -27.18 21.52
C GLY A 68 -25.99 -27.12 20.21
N ASN A 69 -26.17 -25.94 19.62
CA ASN A 69 -26.85 -25.81 18.34
C ASN A 69 -25.96 -26.32 17.20
N VAL A 70 -26.29 -27.51 16.69
CA VAL A 70 -25.57 -28.19 15.61
C VAL A 70 -25.38 -27.32 14.36
N LEU A 71 -26.36 -26.47 14.01
CA LEU A 71 -26.24 -25.58 12.85
C LEU A 71 -25.19 -24.50 13.09
N VAL A 72 -25.19 -23.90 14.28
CA VAL A 72 -24.19 -22.88 14.66
C VAL A 72 -22.80 -23.50 14.65
N ASP A 73 -22.65 -24.70 15.22
CA ASP A 73 -21.38 -25.41 15.27
C ASP A 73 -20.88 -25.77 13.84
N ALA A 74 -21.77 -26.22 12.97
CA ALA A 74 -21.44 -26.50 11.57
C ALA A 74 -20.98 -25.24 10.82
N VAL A 75 -21.69 -24.12 11.00
CA VAL A 75 -21.31 -22.83 10.40
C VAL A 75 -19.96 -22.34 10.94
N LEU A 76 -19.71 -22.44 12.25
CA LEU A 76 -18.43 -22.09 12.84
C LEU A 76 -17.29 -22.98 12.34
N GLY A 77 -17.57 -24.26 12.07
CA GLY A 77 -16.65 -25.19 11.43
C GLY A 77 -16.24 -24.72 10.03
N LEU A 78 -17.21 -24.35 9.19
CA LEU A 78 -16.97 -23.82 7.83
C LEU A 78 -16.15 -22.52 7.88
N VAL A 79 -16.55 -21.57 8.73
CA VAL A 79 -15.80 -20.31 8.94
C VAL A 79 -14.37 -20.57 9.40
N GLY A 80 -14.15 -21.64 10.18
CA GLY A 80 -12.83 -22.09 10.59
C GLY A 80 -11.97 -22.58 9.44
N GLU A 81 -12.52 -23.32 8.48
CA GLU A 81 -11.79 -23.71 7.27
C GLU A 81 -11.48 -22.50 6.39
N ASP A 82 -12.44 -21.59 6.23
CA ASP A 82 -12.27 -20.36 5.46
C ASP A 82 -11.17 -19.47 6.07
N TYR A 83 -11.04 -19.45 7.40
CA TYR A 83 -9.92 -18.82 8.09
C TYR A 83 -8.57 -19.47 7.75
N LEU A 84 -8.50 -20.80 7.70
CA LEU A 84 -7.26 -21.51 7.37
C LEU A 84 -6.81 -21.24 5.93
N SER A 85 -7.75 -21.11 4.99
CA SER A 85 -7.43 -20.67 3.63
C SER A 85 -6.99 -19.21 3.60
N SER A 86 -7.71 -18.34 4.32
CA SER A 86 -7.38 -16.90 4.40
C SER A 86 -5.97 -16.66 4.96
N ILE A 87 -5.58 -17.35 6.04
CA ILE A 87 -4.27 -17.17 6.66
C ILE A 87 -3.14 -17.72 5.78
N ASN A 88 -3.40 -18.75 4.98
CA ASN A 88 -2.46 -19.24 3.98
C ASN A 88 -2.20 -18.18 2.91
N GLU A 89 -3.25 -17.56 2.38
CA GLU A 89 -3.13 -16.48 1.39
C GLU A 89 -2.44 -15.22 1.95
N VAL A 90 -2.67 -14.90 3.22
CA VAL A 90 -1.91 -13.86 3.93
C VAL A 90 -0.42 -14.24 3.97
N SER A 91 -0.08 -15.49 4.31
CA SER A 91 1.31 -15.94 4.35
C SER A 91 2.04 -15.73 3.03
N ILE A 92 1.39 -16.06 1.90
CA ILE A 92 1.98 -15.88 0.57
C ILE A 92 2.29 -14.40 0.31
N ARG A 93 1.33 -13.51 0.57
CA ARG A 93 1.48 -12.06 0.33
C ARG A 93 2.47 -11.41 1.28
N VAL A 94 2.52 -11.83 2.54
CA VAL A 94 3.53 -11.38 3.52
C VAL A 94 4.93 -11.82 3.09
N SER A 95 5.08 -13.04 2.57
CA SER A 95 6.36 -13.52 2.02
C SER A 95 6.80 -12.68 0.83
N GLU A 96 5.89 -12.37 -0.10
CA GLU A 96 6.21 -11.49 -1.23
C GLU A 96 6.62 -10.10 -0.77
N PHE A 97 5.91 -9.50 0.19
CA PHE A 97 6.30 -8.21 0.73
C PHE A 97 7.68 -8.25 1.37
N LYS A 98 8.02 -9.34 2.09
CA LYS A 98 9.33 -9.54 2.70
C LYS A 98 10.45 -9.45 1.66
N GLU A 99 10.29 -10.10 0.51
CA GLU A 99 11.27 -10.03 -0.60
C GLU A 99 11.37 -8.64 -1.23
N ARG A 100 10.27 -7.87 -1.24
CA ARG A 100 10.21 -6.53 -1.85
C ARG A 100 10.38 -5.36 -0.89
N LEU A 101 10.68 -5.61 0.38
CA LEU A 101 10.67 -4.58 1.42
C LEU A 101 11.50 -3.34 1.06
N ASP A 102 12.67 -3.55 0.48
CA ASP A 102 13.59 -2.46 0.11
C ASP A 102 13.08 -1.56 -1.03
N CYS A 103 12.14 -2.07 -1.82
CA CYS A 103 11.56 -1.42 -3.00
C CYS A 103 10.20 -0.74 -2.70
N LEU A 104 9.66 -0.88 -1.49
CA LEU A 104 8.40 -0.25 -1.11
C LEU A 104 8.55 1.25 -0.91
N GLY A 105 7.61 2.01 -1.47
CA GLY A 105 7.46 3.43 -1.17
C GLY A 105 7.12 3.65 0.30
N PHE A 106 7.37 4.86 0.82
CA PHE A 106 7.05 5.19 2.22
C PHE A 106 5.57 5.00 2.53
N VAL A 107 4.69 5.46 1.63
CA VAL A 107 3.23 5.35 1.78
C VAL A 107 2.81 3.88 1.84
N ASP A 108 3.23 3.10 0.84
CA ASP A 108 2.96 1.68 0.74
C ASP A 108 3.37 0.90 2.00
N SER A 109 4.54 1.19 2.55
CA SER A 109 5.00 0.50 3.75
C SER A 109 4.35 1.00 5.05
N VAL A 110 3.78 2.22 5.09
CA VAL A 110 2.89 2.62 6.20
C VAL A 110 1.56 1.87 6.11
N GLU A 111 0.98 1.80 4.90
CA GLU A 111 -0.27 1.06 4.67
C GLU A 111 -0.12 -0.42 5.02
N LEU A 112 0.98 -1.06 4.60
CA LEU A 112 1.30 -2.43 4.96
C LEU A 112 1.35 -2.61 6.48
N VAL A 113 2.07 -1.76 7.20
CA VAL A 113 2.15 -1.83 8.68
C VAL A 113 0.78 -1.67 9.33
N CYS A 114 -0.09 -0.81 8.79
CA CYS A 114 -1.45 -0.66 9.29
C CYS A 114 -2.26 -1.97 9.15
N VAL A 115 -2.19 -2.63 7.99
CA VAL A 115 -2.86 -3.91 7.76
C VAL A 115 -2.29 -5.02 8.64
N LEU A 116 -0.96 -5.10 8.77
CA LEU A 116 -0.32 -6.11 9.61
C LEU A 116 -0.66 -5.93 11.10
N ARG A 117 -0.81 -4.68 11.55
CA ARG A 117 -1.24 -4.38 12.92
C ARG A 117 -2.68 -4.82 13.18
N SER A 118 -3.61 -4.51 12.29
CA SER A 118 -5.01 -4.92 12.47
C SER A 118 -5.18 -6.45 12.47
N LEU A 119 -4.36 -7.16 11.69
CA LEU A 119 -4.26 -8.61 11.71
C LEU A 119 -3.78 -9.14 13.07
N GLU A 120 -2.73 -8.55 13.65
CA GLU A 120 -2.19 -8.95 14.96
C GLU A 120 -3.21 -8.74 16.10
N GLU A 121 -3.98 -7.65 16.05
CA GLU A 121 -5.09 -7.39 17.01
C GLU A 121 -6.18 -8.47 16.98
N CYS A 122 -6.25 -9.25 15.89
CA CYS A 122 -7.17 -10.38 15.77
C CYS A 122 -6.60 -11.70 16.33
N LYS A 123 -5.29 -11.81 16.56
CA LYS A 123 -4.59 -13.08 16.89
C LYS A 123 -5.22 -13.81 18.08
N GLU A 124 -5.43 -13.13 19.20
CA GLU A 124 -5.98 -13.75 20.42
C GLU A 124 -7.40 -14.29 20.22
N ARG A 125 -8.24 -13.55 19.50
CA ARG A 125 -9.63 -13.96 19.18
C ARG A 125 -9.69 -15.16 18.23
N LEU A 126 -8.65 -15.36 17.42
CA LEU A 126 -8.54 -16.44 16.44
C LEU A 126 -7.82 -17.69 16.97
N SER A 127 -7.26 -17.62 18.19
CA SER A 127 -6.53 -18.72 18.83
C SER A 127 -7.32 -20.04 18.86
N ALA A 128 -8.64 -19.96 19.12
CA ALA A 128 -9.54 -21.11 19.14
C ALA A 128 -9.71 -21.79 17.77
N LEU A 129 -9.67 -21.04 16.66
CA LEU A 129 -9.73 -21.60 15.30
C LEU A 129 -8.40 -22.21 14.87
N SER A 130 -7.32 -21.82 15.55
CA SER A 130 -5.95 -22.15 15.13
C SER A 130 -5.49 -23.52 15.62
N GLN A 131 -6.29 -24.25 16.41
CA GLN A 131 -5.86 -25.51 17.04
C GLN A 131 -5.43 -26.59 16.04
N ARG A 132 -6.11 -26.70 14.89
CA ARG A 132 -5.83 -27.73 13.87
C ARG A 132 -4.48 -27.53 13.17
N LYS A 133 -4.08 -26.28 12.93
CA LYS A 133 -2.85 -25.90 12.20
C LYS A 133 -1.98 -24.95 13.02
N LYS A 134 -1.91 -25.15 14.34
CA LYS A 134 -1.31 -24.19 15.29
C LYS A 134 0.12 -23.79 14.91
N VAL A 135 0.97 -24.77 14.60
CA VAL A 135 2.38 -24.53 14.27
C VAL A 135 2.52 -23.67 13.01
N MET A 136 1.76 -23.99 11.96
CA MET A 136 1.74 -23.22 10.72
C MET A 136 1.29 -21.77 10.98
N ILE A 137 0.21 -21.60 11.74
CA ILE A 137 -0.37 -20.28 12.04
C ILE A 137 0.58 -19.44 12.89
N GLU A 138 1.23 -20.01 13.91
CA GLU A 138 2.25 -19.29 14.68
C GLU A 138 3.44 -18.86 13.81
N SER A 139 3.83 -19.68 12.83
CA SER A 139 4.84 -19.29 11.84
C SER A 139 4.41 -18.06 11.05
N VAL A 140 3.15 -18.01 10.57
CA VAL A 140 2.62 -16.85 9.85
C VAL A 140 2.63 -15.60 10.73
N TRP A 141 2.19 -15.72 11.99
CA TRP A 141 2.26 -14.60 12.94
C TRP A 141 3.70 -14.13 13.21
N GLY A 142 4.65 -15.06 13.25
CA GLY A 142 6.08 -14.74 13.33
C GLY A 142 6.55 -13.92 12.12
N SER A 143 6.20 -14.34 10.90
CA SER A 143 6.55 -13.62 9.67
C SER A 143 5.89 -12.24 9.60
N ILE A 144 4.63 -12.10 10.03
CA ILE A 144 3.94 -10.81 10.12
C ILE A 144 4.70 -9.83 11.03
N ASN A 145 5.13 -10.30 12.20
CA ASN A 145 5.90 -9.50 13.15
C ASN A 145 7.27 -9.13 12.62
N GLU A 146 7.97 -10.07 11.98
CA GLU A 146 9.26 -9.82 11.35
C GLU A 146 9.18 -8.72 10.29
N VAL A 147 8.21 -8.80 9.37
CA VAL A 147 8.02 -7.79 8.30
C VAL A 147 7.72 -6.41 8.90
N LYS A 148 6.87 -6.36 9.93
CA LYS A 148 6.54 -5.10 10.64
C LYS A 148 7.79 -4.47 11.27
N ASP A 149 8.61 -5.27 11.93
CA ASP A 149 9.84 -4.80 12.60
C ASP A 149 10.90 -4.35 11.58
N GLN A 150 11.04 -5.07 10.46
CA GLN A 150 11.96 -4.68 9.38
C GLN A 150 11.58 -3.33 8.75
N ILE A 151 10.28 -3.06 8.55
CA ILE A 151 9.81 -1.75 8.07
C ILE A 151 10.09 -0.64 9.10
N GLY A 152 9.88 -0.91 10.39
CA GLY A 152 10.18 0.03 11.46
C GLY A 152 11.66 0.41 11.53
N ASN A 153 12.54 -0.59 11.44
CA ASN A 153 13.98 -0.40 11.52
C ASN A 153 14.55 0.26 10.27
N SER A 154 14.18 -0.20 9.06
CA SER A 154 14.71 0.32 7.79
C SER A 154 14.40 1.80 7.56
N LYS A 155 13.24 2.30 8.02
CA LYS A 155 12.89 3.71 7.90
C LYS A 155 13.54 4.60 8.97
N ALA A 156 13.80 4.07 10.17
CA ALA A 156 14.52 4.81 11.21
C ALA A 156 15.95 5.15 10.77
N TYR A 157 16.65 4.22 10.10
CA TYR A 157 18.00 4.48 9.58
C TYR A 157 18.01 5.52 8.44
N LYS A 158 17.02 5.51 7.54
CA LYS A 158 16.94 6.48 6.45
C LYS A 158 16.59 7.90 6.93
N GLU A 159 15.84 8.03 8.02
CA GLU A 159 15.55 9.34 8.62
C GLU A 159 16.77 9.93 9.34
N ASP A 160 17.57 9.08 10.00
CA ASP A 160 18.81 9.51 10.68
C ASP A 160 19.94 9.82 9.68
N GLU A 161 20.09 9.05 8.60
CA GLU A 161 21.02 9.39 7.50
C GLU A 161 20.57 10.65 6.76
N GLY A 162 19.26 10.85 6.54
CA GLY A 162 18.72 12.10 6.00
C GLY A 162 19.02 13.31 6.88
N ARG A 163 18.98 13.16 8.22
CA ARG A 163 19.40 14.21 9.16
C ARG A 163 20.92 14.42 9.19
N LEU A 164 21.72 13.36 9.12
CA LEU A 164 23.19 13.43 9.08
C LEU A 164 23.71 14.07 7.79
N LEU A 165 23.12 13.74 6.64
CA LEU A 165 23.46 14.33 5.35
C LEU A 165 23.06 15.81 5.26
N MET A 166 21.99 16.21 5.93
CA MET A 166 21.60 17.63 6.04
C MET A 166 22.44 18.42 7.04
N MET A 167 23.01 17.77 8.06
CA MET A 167 23.90 18.41 9.04
C MET A 167 25.32 18.61 8.51
N GLY A 168 25.79 17.74 7.60
CA GLY A 168 27.14 17.77 7.02
C GLY A 168 27.40 18.82 5.93
N ARG A 169 26.38 19.57 5.49
CA ARG A 169 26.53 20.60 4.44
C ARG A 169 26.18 22.02 4.91
N ARG A 170 26.42 22.34 6.19
CA ARG A 170 26.54 23.74 6.63
C ARG A 170 27.96 24.24 6.44
N ASN A 171 28.31 24.54 5.18
CA ASN A 171 29.34 25.50 4.82
C ASN A 171 29.16 25.83 3.34
N LYS A 172 28.11 26.59 3.04
CA LYS A 172 28.07 27.53 1.93
C LYS A 172 26.88 28.45 2.15
N VAL A 173 27.24 29.69 2.44
CA VAL A 173 26.39 30.88 2.51
C VAL A 173 25.38 30.83 1.37
N SER A 174 24.10 30.77 1.71
CA SER A 174 23.02 31.04 0.77
C SER A 174 22.84 32.55 0.73
N GLU A 175 23.58 33.22 -0.15
CA GLU A 175 23.35 34.62 -0.49
C GLU A 175 22.05 34.70 -1.29
N SER A 176 21.00 35.22 -0.64
CA SER A 176 19.77 35.57 -1.32
C SER A 176 20.06 36.67 -2.34
N ALA A 177 19.51 36.55 -3.55
CA ALA A 177 19.55 37.56 -4.60
C ALA A 177 18.68 38.79 -4.27
N ARG A 178 18.95 39.45 -3.13
CA ARG A 178 18.52 40.82 -2.87
C ARG A 178 19.51 41.73 -3.57
N PHE A 179 19.05 42.28 -4.69
CA PHE A 179 19.73 43.34 -5.44
C PHE A 179 20.25 44.42 -4.49
N GLY A 180 21.56 44.64 -4.47
CA GLY A 180 22.14 45.66 -3.60
C GLY A 180 23.65 45.77 -3.59
N GLU A 181 24.32 45.85 -4.75
CA GLU A 181 25.64 46.48 -4.81
C GLU A 181 25.89 47.02 -6.24
N ARG A 182 26.23 48.31 -6.32
CA ARG A 182 26.34 49.08 -7.56
C ARG A 182 27.54 48.67 -8.38
N VAL A 183 27.32 48.24 -9.63
CA VAL A 183 28.36 48.22 -10.66
C VAL A 183 28.58 49.65 -11.12
N VAL A 184 29.76 50.22 -10.81
CA VAL A 184 30.24 51.46 -11.42
C VAL A 184 30.58 51.15 -12.89
N MET A 185 29.60 51.33 -13.78
CA MET A 185 29.85 51.34 -15.23
C MET A 185 30.25 52.75 -15.67
N LYS A 186 31.49 52.86 -16.12
CA LYS A 186 31.99 54.02 -16.88
C LYS A 186 31.17 54.16 -18.17
N HIS A 187 30.62 55.37 -18.37
CA HIS A 187 30.34 56.05 -19.64
C HIS A 187 30.30 55.20 -20.92
N SER A 188 29.09 55.01 -21.48
CA SER A 188 28.80 55.17 -22.90
C SER A 188 27.31 54.93 -23.10
N GLY A 189 26.60 55.93 -23.62
CA GLY A 189 25.14 55.91 -23.76
C GLY A 189 24.64 54.77 -24.65
N ASN A 190 23.55 54.14 -24.19
CA ASN A 190 22.46 53.60 -25.00
C ASN A 190 21.37 53.10 -24.04
N SER A 191 20.26 53.83 -23.94
CA SER A 191 19.12 53.39 -23.13
C SER A 191 18.42 52.22 -23.82
N VAL A 192 18.40 51.05 -23.18
CA VAL A 192 17.55 49.94 -23.61
C VAL A 192 16.19 50.08 -22.90
N LYS A 193 15.14 50.37 -23.67
CA LYS A 193 13.75 50.33 -23.20
C LYS A 193 13.22 48.91 -23.31
N PHE A 194 12.78 48.33 -22.19
CA PHE A 194 12.03 47.08 -22.18
C PHE A 194 10.53 47.36 -22.28
N SER A 195 9.91 46.90 -23.35
CA SER A 195 8.47 46.93 -23.58
C SER A 195 7.81 45.73 -22.89
N SER A 196 7.16 45.96 -21.76
CA SER A 196 6.19 45.01 -21.19
C SER A 196 4.82 45.29 -21.80
N GLY A 197 4.41 44.45 -22.74
CA GLY A 197 3.11 44.57 -23.41
C GLY A 197 2.28 43.30 -23.25
N ARG A 198 1.39 43.27 -22.25
CA ARG A 198 0.16 42.47 -22.29
C ARG A 198 -1.03 43.40 -22.16
N PHE A 199 -1.49 43.91 -23.29
CA PHE A 199 -2.88 44.33 -23.49
C PHE A 199 -3.24 44.01 -24.94
N LEU A 200 -4.14 43.05 -25.13
CA LEU A 200 -4.80 42.81 -26.40
C LEU A 200 -5.79 43.97 -26.60
N SER A 201 -5.40 44.93 -27.43
CA SER A 201 -6.34 45.90 -28.01
C SER A 201 -6.96 45.27 -29.25
N PHE A 202 -8.29 45.25 -29.26
CA PHE A 202 -9.12 45.01 -30.43
C PHE A 202 -8.85 46.07 -31.53
N ASN A 203 -9.24 45.71 -32.76
CA ASN A 203 -9.19 46.44 -34.05
C ASN A 203 -7.84 46.33 -34.77
N ASP A 204 -7.72 45.89 -36.04
CA ASP A 204 -8.63 46.04 -37.18
C ASP A 204 -8.59 44.84 -38.15
N PHE A 205 -9.73 44.63 -38.81
CA PHE A 205 -9.92 43.73 -39.94
C PHE A 205 -9.10 44.16 -41.16
N SER A 206 -8.47 43.21 -41.85
CA SER A 206 -8.25 43.25 -43.31
C SER A 206 -7.90 41.85 -43.83
N PHE A 207 -8.78 41.29 -44.65
CA PHE A 207 -8.57 40.05 -45.42
C PHE A 207 -7.68 40.30 -46.65
N PRO A 208 -6.90 39.30 -47.11
CA PRO A 208 -6.59 39.16 -48.52
C PRO A 208 -7.30 37.97 -49.15
N ALA A 209 -7.71 38.19 -50.40
CA ALA A 209 -8.50 37.33 -51.25
C ALA A 209 -7.78 36.02 -51.64
N TYR A 210 -8.59 34.97 -51.82
CA TYR A 210 -8.19 33.70 -52.41
C TYR A 210 -7.79 33.88 -53.88
N ALA A 211 -6.60 33.39 -54.24
CA ALA A 211 -6.22 33.14 -55.62
C ALA A 211 -6.74 31.77 -56.06
N SER A 212 -7.49 31.74 -57.15
CA SER A 212 -7.95 30.54 -57.85
C SER A 212 -6.77 29.82 -58.52
N MET A 213 -6.75 28.50 -58.42
CA MET A 213 -6.05 27.61 -59.36
C MET A 213 -7.00 26.47 -59.74
N GLU A 214 -7.28 26.45 -61.05
CA GLU A 214 -7.88 25.40 -61.92
C GLU A 214 -9.19 24.72 -61.52
#